data_AF-A0A1W9KNM0-F1
#
_entry.id   AF-A0A1W9KNM0-F1
#
_cell.length_a   1.000
_cell.length_b   1.000
_cell.length_c   1.000
_cell.angle_alpha   90.00
_cell.angle_beta   90.00
_cell.angle_gamma   90.00
#
_symmetry.space_group_name_H-M   'P 1'
#
loop_
_entity.id
_entity.type
_entity.pdbx_description
1 polymer ?
#
loop_
_entity_poly.entity_id
_entity_poly.type
_entity_poly.pdbx_seq_one_letter_code
_entity_poly.pdbx_strand_id
1 'polypeptide(L)' 'MTRQAITANDLLMTCPDDQITRMQIVWKRVAAGQWQEAAHHLRGAAAEGDTSWHSRCAELADEYQTRSEDHAQKG' A
#
# COMPACT_ATOMS: atom_id res chain seq x y z
N MET A 1 7.69 21.67 2.99
CA MET A 1 7.94 20.75 1.86
C MET A 1 6.76 19.80 1.79
N THR A 2 5.94 19.89 0.74
CA THR A 2 4.81 18.96 0.56
C THR A 2 5.41 17.59 0.21
N ARG A 3 5.32 16.62 1.12
CA ARG A 3 5.72 15.24 0.83
C ARG A 3 4.89 14.79 -0.38
N GLN A 4 5.54 14.40 -1.48
CA GLN A 4 4.78 13.77 -2.57
C GLN A 4 4.13 12.50 -2.02
N ALA A 5 2.82 12.37 -2.20
CA ALA A 5 2.10 11.17 -1.80
C ALA A 5 2.61 10.00 -2.62
N ILE A 6 3.12 8.97 -1.96
CA ILE A 6 3.54 7.74 -2.63
C ILE A 6 2.30 6.96 -3.06
N THR A 7 2.34 6.37 -4.25
CA THR A 7 1.23 5.55 -4.76
C THR A 7 1.61 4.07 -4.80
N ALA A 8 0.61 3.19 -4.90
CA ALA A 8 0.84 1.77 -5.16
C ALA A 8 1.62 1.53 -6.46
N ASN A 9 1.48 2.41 -7.46
CA ASN A 9 2.24 2.34 -8.71
C ASN A 9 3.72 2.65 -8.47
N ASP A 10 4.05 3.66 -7.66
CA ASP A 10 5.44 4.00 -7.35
C ASP A 10 6.15 2.85 -6.62
N LEU A 11 5.46 2.19 -5.68
CA LEU A 11 5.96 1.01 -5.00
C LEU A 11 6.12 -0.19 -5.94
N LEU A 12 5.20 -0.38 -6.90
CA LEU A 12 5.32 -1.45 -7.89
C LEU A 12 6.53 -1.25 -8.81
N MET A 13 6.81 -0.01 -9.22
CA MET A 13 7.94 0.32 -10.10
C MET A 13 9.31 0.19 -9.41
N THR A 14 9.34 0.10 -8.08
CA THR A 14 10.57 0.09 -7.28
C THR A 14 10.69 -1.12 -6.36
N CYS A 15 9.75 -2.07 -6.44
CA CYS A 15 9.74 -3.25 -5.57
C CYS A 15 10.82 -4.27 -5.95
N PRO A 16 11.33 -5.03 -4.96
CA PRO A 16 12.11 -6.24 -5.23
C PRO A 16 11.33 -7.24 -6.10
N ASP A 17 12.05 -8.05 -6.89
CA ASP A 17 11.45 -8.98 -7.85
C ASP A 17 10.47 -9.97 -7.20
N ASP A 18 10.77 -10.46 -6.00
CA ASP A 18 9.94 -11.38 -5.22
C ASP A 18 8.64 -10.72 -4.70
N GLN A 19 8.57 -9.39 -4.72
CA GLN A 19 7.41 -8.62 -4.25
C GLN A 19 6.50 -8.15 -5.40
N ILE A 20 6.90 -8.33 -6.68
CA ILE A 20 6.13 -7.87 -7.85
C ILE A 20 4.70 -8.40 -7.83
N THR A 21 4.51 -9.70 -7.58
CA THR A 21 3.16 -10.31 -7.54
C THR A 21 2.29 -9.70 -6.45
N ARG A 22 2.85 -9.46 -5.26
CA ARG A 22 2.13 -8.80 -4.17
C ARG A 22 1.73 -7.38 -4.53
N MET A 23 2.61 -6.63 -5.16
CA MET A 23 2.31 -5.25 -5.57
C MET A 23 1.29 -5.17 -6.70
N GLN A 24 1.24 -6.15 -7.61
CA GLN A 24 0.16 -6.26 -8.58
C GLN A 24 -1.20 -6.53 -7.92
N ILE A 25 -1.23 -7.32 -6.83
CA ILE A 25 -2.45 -7.53 -6.04
C ILE A 25 -2.87 -6.20 -5.40
N VAL A 26 -1.96 -5.51 -4.72
CA VAL A 26 -2.24 -4.19 -4.11
C VAL A 26 -2.83 -3.22 -5.14
N TRP A 27 -2.23 -3.12 -6.33
CA TRP A 27 -2.72 -2.24 -7.38
C TRP A 27 -4.15 -2.58 -7.83
N LYS A 28 -4.47 -3.87 -8.00
CA LYS A 28 -5.83 -4.33 -8.35
C LYS A 28 -6.85 -4.01 -7.25
N ARG A 29 -6.47 -4.22 -5.97
CA ARG A 29 -7.33 -3.89 -4.82
C ARG A 29 -7.61 -2.40 -4.73
N VAL A 30 -6.60 -1.56 -4.95
CA VAL A 30 -6.75 -0.10 -5.03
C VAL A 30 -7.70 0.30 -6.15
N ALA A 31 -7.54 -0.26 -7.35
CA ALA A 31 -8.42 0.01 -8.48
C ALA A 31 -9.88 -0.40 -8.21
N ALA A 32 -10.10 -1.43 -7.38
CA ALA A 32 -11.42 -1.89 -6.94
C ALA A 32 -11.98 -1.15 -5.72
N GLY A 33 -11.26 -0.17 -5.15
CA GLY A 33 -11.64 0.52 -3.92
C GLY A 33 -11.56 -0.34 -2.65
N GLN A 34 -10.86 -1.48 -2.71
CA GLN A 34 -10.68 -2.42 -1.60
C GLN A 34 -9.50 -1.98 -0.72
N TRP A 35 -9.65 -0.81 -0.08
CA TRP A 35 -8.58 -0.14 0.66
C TRP A 35 -8.01 -0.97 1.81
N GLN A 36 -8.87 -1.64 2.58
CA GLN A 36 -8.45 -2.47 3.71
C GLN A 36 -7.60 -3.68 3.28
N GLU A 37 -7.99 -4.36 2.19
CA GLU A 37 -7.22 -5.48 1.64
C GLU A 37 -5.86 -5.01 1.08
N ALA A 38 -5.83 -3.86 0.41
CA ALA A 38 -4.59 -3.26 -0.07
C ALA A 38 -3.64 -2.93 1.11
N ALA A 39 -4.16 -2.33 2.18
CA ALA A 39 -3.40 -2.04 3.40
C ALA A 39 -2.83 -3.31 4.04
N HIS A 40 -3.61 -4.39 4.10
CA HIS A 40 -3.17 -5.67 4.66
C HIS A 40 -1.93 -6.23 3.93
N HIS A 41 -1.96 -6.27 2.59
CA HIS A 41 -0.81 -6.74 1.80
C HIS A 41 0.43 -5.85 1.99
N LEU A 42 0.24 -4.53 2.07
CA LEU A 42 1.33 -3.59 2.31
C LEU A 42 1.94 -3.74 3.71
N ARG A 43 1.14 -4.00 4.76
CA ARG A 43 1.66 -4.31 6.10
C ARG A 43 2.46 -5.61 6.11
N GLY A 44 1.99 -6.63 5.41
CA GLY A 44 2.76 -7.87 5.23
C GLY A 44 4.11 -7.60 4.57
N ALA A 45 4.13 -6.78 3.51
CA ALA A 45 5.38 -6.40 2.85
C ALA A 45 6.29 -5.61 3.80
N ALA A 46 5.75 -4.63 4.52
CA ALA A 46 6.51 -3.83 5.48
C ALA A 46 7.15 -4.66 6.61
N ALA A 47 6.52 -5.75 7.03
CA ALA A 47 7.02 -6.61 8.09
C ALA A 47 8.17 -7.54 7.66
N GLU A 48 8.41 -7.71 6.35
CA GLU A 48 9.40 -8.64 5.82
C GLU A 48 10.83 -8.08 5.78
N GLY A 49 11.03 -6.78 5.98
CA GLY A 49 12.36 -6.17 5.96
C GLY A 49 12.36 -4.70 6.39
N ASP A 50 13.54 -4.06 6.39
CA ASP A 50 13.71 -2.68 6.89
C ASP A 50 14.13 -1.66 5.81
N THR A 51 14.18 -2.08 4.55
CA THR A 51 14.59 -1.20 3.45
C THR A 51 13.67 0.00 3.31
N SER A 52 14.15 1.04 2.61
CA SER A 52 13.33 2.22 2.31
C SER A 52 12.02 1.88 1.58
N TRP A 53 11.97 0.76 0.84
CA TRP A 53 10.76 0.28 0.19
C TRP A 53 9.77 -0.29 1.22
N HIS A 54 10.22 -1.12 2.16
CA HIS A 54 9.36 -1.66 3.24
C HIS A 54 8.80 -0.54 4.13
N SER A 55 9.61 0.46 4.47
CA SER A 55 9.16 1.63 5.23
C SER A 55 8.05 2.39 4.49
N ARG A 56 8.19 2.55 3.17
CA ARG A 56 7.16 3.18 2.33
C ARG A 56 5.89 2.34 2.18
N CYS A 57 6.00 1.00 2.21
CA CYS A 57 4.83 0.12 2.29
C CYS A 57 4.04 0.38 3.57
N ALA A 58 4.70 0.56 4.72
CA ALA A 58 4.02 0.87 5.99
C ALA A 58 3.25 2.19 5.90
N GLU A 59 3.89 3.25 5.39
CA GLU A 59 3.27 4.57 5.24
C GLU A 59 2.02 4.52 4.36
N LEU A 60 2.10 3.84 3.21
CA LEU A 60 0.96 3.71 2.31
C LEU A 60 -0.15 2.82 2.90
N ALA A 61 0.21 1.81 3.70
CA ALA A 61 -0.77 0.97 4.37
C ALA A 61 -1.62 1.78 5.36
N ASP A 62 -1.00 2.69 6.13
CA ASP A 62 -1.71 3.54 7.08
C ASP A 62 -2.63 4.55 6.38
N GLU A 63 -2.21 5.07 5.22
CA GLU A 63 -3.06 5.90 4.38
C GLU A 63 -4.29 5.12 3.88
N TYR A 64 -4.11 3.89 3.39
CA TYR A 64 -5.21 3.05 2.92
C TYR A 64 -6.13 2.58 4.04
N GLN A 65 -5.61 2.34 5.24
CA GLN A 65 -6.42 2.06 6.42
C GLN A 65 -7.34 3.24 6.73
N THR A 66 -6.79 4.45 6.79
CA THR A 66 -7.55 5.69 7.05
C THR A 66 -8.67 5.88 6.01
N ARG A 67 -8.36 5.66 4.72
CA ARG A 67 -9.36 5.71 3.64
C ARG A 67 -10.46 4.66 3.81
N SER A 68 -10.10 3.45 4.27
CA SER A 68 -11.09 2.39 4.50
C SER A 68 -12.10 2.78 5.59
N GLU A 69 -11.64 3.46 6.64
CA GLU A 69 -12.45 3.93 7.76
C GLU A 69 -13.37 5.08 7.34
N ASP A 70 -12.86 6.04 6.58
CA ASP A 70 -13.65 7.13 6.00
C ASP A 70 -14.76 6.64 5.08
N HIS A 71 -14.52 5.54 4.35
CA HIS A 71 -15.51 4.90 3.49
C HIS A 71 -16.53 4.08 4.31
N ALA A 72 -16.11 3.42 5.39
CA ALA A 72 -16.99 2.65 6.27
C ALA A 72 -17.96 3.54 7.07
N GLN A 73 -17.56 4.77 7.42
CA GLN A 73 -18.41 5.72 8.16
C GLN A 73 -19.53 6.34 7.32
N LYS A 74 -19.49 6.20 5.99
CA LYS A 74 -20.44 6.81 5.04
C LYS A 74 -21.43 5.82 4.41
N GLY A 75 -21.32 4.53 4.72
CA GLY A 75 -22.26 3.48 4.30
C GLY A 75 -23.28 3.18 5.40
#